data_AF-A0A959Z223-F1
#
_entry.id   AF-A0A959Z223-F1
#
_cell.length_a   1.000
_cell.length_b   1.000
_cell.length_c   1.000
_cell.angle_alpha   90.00
_cell.angle_beta   90.00
_cell.angle_gamma   90.00
#
_symmetry.space_group_name_H-M   'P 1'
#
loop_
_entity.id
_entity.type
_entity.pdbx_description
1 polymer ?
#
loop_
_entity_poly.entity_id
_entity_poly.type
_entity_poly.pdbx_seq_one_letter_code
_entity_poly.pdbx_strand_id
1 'polypeptide(L)'
;ELRDAEHPEVVLSAVPALIQRDGDVVGLDGTSPLQVQVDRPQYHIGLRHRNHLGVMTAAPLIVGDATVCVDFRSSGTACFGSEARAEGPGYLLLWAGNCNLDQMIRYVGVANDRDVVLSDIGGQVPTANVLGYYDSDLNMDGVVKYAGHANDRDVILISIGGLLPTQVRTEQLP
;
A
#
# COMPACT_ATOMS: atom_id res chain seq x y z
N GLU A 1 9.44 3.57 -6.08
CA GLU A 1 9.69 4.99 -6.44
C GLU A 1 11.02 5.42 -5.86
N LEU A 2 11.77 6.20 -6.62
CA LEU A 2 12.90 6.99 -6.14
C LEU A 2 12.47 8.46 -6.13
N ARG A 3 12.54 9.07 -4.96
CA ARG A 3 12.12 10.46 -4.70
C ARG A 3 13.32 11.32 -4.37
N ASP A 4 13.24 12.60 -4.70
CA ASP A 4 14.31 13.57 -4.47
C ASP A 4 14.70 13.65 -2.99
N ALA A 5 16.00 13.79 -2.71
CA ALA A 5 16.55 13.79 -1.36
C ALA A 5 16.27 15.07 -0.57
N GLU A 6 16.06 16.20 -1.26
CA GLU A 6 15.75 17.51 -0.66
C GLU A 6 14.26 17.85 -0.76
N HIS A 7 13.58 17.36 -1.79
CA HIS A 7 12.16 17.62 -2.10
C HIS A 7 11.38 16.29 -2.24
N PRO A 8 11.08 15.59 -1.12
CA PRO A 8 10.59 14.21 -1.16
C PRO A 8 9.21 14.02 -1.82
N GLU A 9 8.45 15.09 -2.06
CA GLU A 9 7.24 15.11 -2.88
C GLU A 9 7.53 14.86 -4.38
N VAL A 10 8.76 15.12 -4.83
CA VAL A 10 9.17 14.96 -6.23
C VAL A 10 9.60 13.53 -6.50
N VAL A 11 8.77 12.80 -7.24
CA VAL A 11 9.10 11.46 -7.76
C VAL A 11 10.00 11.61 -8.98
N LEU A 12 11.25 11.15 -8.88
CA LEU A 12 12.24 11.21 -9.95
C LEU A 12 12.17 9.98 -10.86
N SER A 13 11.84 8.82 -10.28
CA SER A 13 11.68 7.58 -11.02
C SER A 13 10.65 6.66 -10.36
N ALA A 14 9.82 6.01 -11.17
CA ALA A 14 8.90 4.97 -10.74
C ALA A 14 9.11 3.75 -11.64
N VAL A 15 9.45 2.62 -11.03
CA VAL A 15 9.70 1.36 -11.74
C VAL A 15 8.70 0.33 -11.24
N PRO A 16 7.93 -0.31 -12.15
CA PRO A 16 7.05 -1.40 -11.78
C PRO A 16 7.87 -2.62 -11.32
N ALA A 17 7.38 -3.30 -10.31
CA ALA A 17 8.02 -4.45 -9.68
C ALA A 17 6.95 -5.46 -9.26
N LEU A 18 7.40 -6.68 -8.95
CA LEU A 18 6.55 -7.70 -8.34
C LEU A 18 6.87 -7.79 -6.85
N ILE A 19 5.85 -7.95 -6.02
CA ILE A 19 6.00 -8.25 -4.59
C ILE A 19 5.69 -9.74 -4.40
N GLN A 20 6.65 -10.49 -3.90
CA GLN A 20 6.49 -11.91 -3.60
C GLN A 20 5.77 -12.11 -2.26
N ARG A 21 5.28 -13.34 -2.02
CA ARG A 21 4.51 -13.67 -0.81
C ARG A 21 5.32 -13.51 0.47
N ASP A 22 6.63 -13.69 0.39
CA ASP A 22 7.58 -13.47 1.49
C ASP A 22 7.97 -12.00 1.66
N GLY A 23 7.41 -11.08 0.88
CA GLY A 23 7.61 -9.64 0.99
C GLY A 23 8.77 -9.09 0.16
N ASP A 24 9.49 -9.94 -0.58
CA ASP A 24 10.58 -9.48 -1.43
C ASP A 24 10.06 -8.73 -2.66
N VAL A 25 10.71 -7.62 -3.00
CA VAL A 25 10.40 -6.82 -4.18
C VAL A 25 11.40 -7.14 -5.27
N VAL A 26 10.92 -7.73 -6.36
CA VAL A 26 11.73 -8.25 -7.46
C VAL A 26 11.36 -7.62 -8.79
N GLY A 27 12.22 -7.78 -9.78
CA GLY A 27 11.94 -7.41 -11.16
C GLY A 27 10.76 -8.17 -11.77
N LEU A 28 10.39 -7.80 -12.99
CA LEU A 28 9.23 -8.39 -13.68
C LEU A 28 9.44 -9.85 -14.12
N ASP A 29 10.67 -10.37 -14.02
CA ASP A 29 10.95 -11.80 -14.18
C ASP A 29 10.61 -12.62 -12.92
N GLY A 30 10.19 -11.94 -11.84
CA GLY A 30 9.76 -12.58 -10.60
C GLY A 30 10.89 -13.14 -9.74
N THR A 31 12.17 -12.88 -10.07
CA THR A 31 13.31 -13.45 -9.32
C THR A 31 14.50 -12.52 -9.19
N SER A 32 14.79 -11.68 -10.18
CA SER A 32 15.95 -10.81 -10.14
C SER A 32 15.73 -9.63 -9.18
N PRO A 33 16.78 -9.13 -8.51
CA PRO A 33 16.70 -7.88 -7.78
C PRO A 33 16.20 -6.75 -8.69
N LEU A 34 15.34 -5.89 -8.14
CA LEU A 34 14.81 -4.75 -8.87
C LEU A 34 15.96 -3.83 -9.32
N GLN A 35 16.08 -3.62 -10.62
CA GLN A 35 17.06 -2.72 -11.20
C GLN A 35 16.41 -1.35 -11.42
N VAL A 36 17.09 -0.30 -10.95
CA VAL A 36 16.66 1.09 -11.12
C VAL A 36 17.82 1.89 -11.70
N GLN A 37 17.50 2.80 -12.62
CA GLN A 37 18.49 3.76 -13.11
C GLN A 37 18.54 4.94 -12.14
N VAL A 38 19.75 5.34 -11.76
CA VAL A 38 20.00 6.45 -10.85
C VAL A 38 20.92 7.47 -11.50
N ASP A 39 20.58 8.74 -11.35
CA ASP A 39 21.29 9.91 -11.85
C ASP A 39 21.85 10.80 -10.71
N ARG A 40 21.56 10.45 -9.46
CA ARG A 40 21.88 11.20 -8.24
C ARG A 40 22.40 10.26 -7.17
N PRO A 41 23.17 10.77 -6.18
CA PRO A 41 23.78 9.91 -5.17
C PRO A 41 22.82 9.44 -4.09
N GLN A 42 21.68 10.12 -3.91
CA GLN A 42 20.77 9.88 -2.80
C GLN A 42 19.30 10.02 -3.21
N TYR A 43 18.45 9.17 -2.64
CA TYR A 43 17.01 9.19 -2.86
C TYR A 43 16.27 8.78 -1.60
N HIS A 44 15.07 9.31 -1.42
CA HIS A 44 14.07 8.60 -0.64
C HIS A 44 13.54 7.40 -1.44
N ILE A 45 13.41 6.25 -0.80
CA ILE A 45 12.87 5.05 -1.43
C ILE A 45 11.41 4.92 -0.99
N GLY A 46 10.50 4.97 -1.96
CA GLY A 46 9.06 4.81 -1.75
C GLY A 46 8.55 3.50 -2.34
N LEU A 47 7.64 2.83 -1.65
CA LEU A 47 6.92 1.64 -2.12
C LEU A 47 5.42 1.95 -2.16
N ARG A 48 4.80 1.72 -3.32
CA ARG A 48 3.36 1.83 -3.52
C ARG A 48 2.80 0.49 -4.00
N HIS A 49 1.59 0.18 -3.57
CA HIS A 49 0.83 -0.98 -4.01
C HIS A 49 -0.59 -0.55 -4.37
N ARG A 50 -1.26 -1.26 -5.29
CA ARG A 50 -2.49 -0.80 -5.98
C ARG A 50 -3.59 -0.28 -5.04
N ASN A 51 -3.75 -0.89 -3.88
CA ASN A 51 -4.86 -0.65 -2.96
C ASN A 51 -4.41 -0.55 -1.49
N HIS A 52 -3.13 -0.27 -1.28
CA HIS A 52 -2.56 -0.02 0.04
C HIS A 52 -1.94 1.38 0.07
N LEU A 53 -1.94 2.02 1.23
CA LEU A 53 -1.20 3.26 1.44
C LEU A 53 0.30 2.98 1.31
N GLY A 54 0.97 3.80 0.52
CA GLY A 54 2.40 3.72 0.30
C GLY A 54 3.21 4.06 1.55
N VAL A 55 4.49 3.68 1.50
CA VAL A 55 5.48 3.94 2.55
C VAL A 55 6.77 4.47 1.92
N MET A 56 7.51 5.27 2.67
CA MET A 56 8.82 5.78 2.24
C MET A 56 9.79 5.85 3.40
N THR A 57 11.08 5.74 3.09
CA THR A 57 12.16 5.95 4.06
C THR A 57 12.09 7.36 4.67
N ALA A 58 12.31 7.48 5.98
CA ALA A 58 12.28 8.77 6.68
C ALA A 58 13.38 9.73 6.21
N ALA A 59 14.54 9.18 5.89
CA ALA A 59 15.71 9.88 5.38
C ALA A 59 16.08 9.34 3.99
N PRO A 60 16.76 10.14 3.16
CA PRO A 60 17.28 9.66 1.90
C PRO A 60 18.43 8.66 2.15
N LEU A 61 18.54 7.67 1.28
CA LEU A 61 19.59 6.66 1.30
C LEU A 61 20.52 6.88 0.12
N ILE A 62 21.79 6.52 0.29
CA ILE A 62 22.76 6.52 -0.82
C ILE A 62 22.41 5.35 -1.74
N VAL A 63 22.16 5.66 -3.02
CA VAL A 63 21.87 4.65 -4.05
C VAL A 63 22.89 4.84 -5.17
N GLY A 64 23.54 3.75 -5.55
CA GLY A 64 24.58 3.73 -6.58
C GLY A 64 24.74 2.31 -7.16
N ASP A 65 25.96 1.93 -7.50
CA ASP A 65 26.21 0.64 -8.17
C ASP A 65 26.01 -0.60 -7.27
N ALA A 66 26.05 -0.40 -5.94
CA ALA A 66 25.82 -1.47 -4.98
C ALA A 66 24.32 -1.64 -4.69
N THR A 67 23.89 -2.89 -4.47
CA THR A 67 22.53 -3.19 -4.03
C THR A 67 22.26 -2.56 -2.66
N VAL A 68 21.22 -1.73 -2.60
CA VAL A 68 20.70 -1.16 -1.36
C VAL A 68 19.53 -2.03 -0.88
N CYS A 69 19.63 -2.53 0.34
CA CYS A 69 18.54 -3.29 0.97
C CYS A 69 17.73 -2.36 1.89
N VAL A 70 16.42 -2.26 1.62
CA VAL A 70 15.47 -1.57 2.49
C VAL A 70 14.37 -2.56 2.85
N ASP A 71 14.22 -2.82 4.14
CA ASP A 71 13.16 -3.69 4.64
C ASP A 71 12.09 -2.87 5.37
N PHE A 72 10.99 -2.57 4.69
CA PHE A 72 9.87 -1.86 5.31
C PHE A 72 9.12 -2.68 6.36
N ARG A 73 9.34 -4.00 6.43
CA ARG A 73 8.73 -4.88 7.43
C ARG A 73 9.39 -4.76 8.81
N SER A 74 10.65 -4.34 8.83
CA SER A 74 11.40 -4.12 10.06
C SER A 74 10.96 -2.84 10.78
N SER A 75 10.70 -2.96 12.08
CA SER A 75 10.45 -1.82 12.96
C SER A 75 11.68 -0.89 13.10
N GLY A 76 12.88 -1.39 12.80
CA GLY A 76 14.11 -0.60 12.78
C GLY A 76 14.23 0.34 11.58
N THR A 77 13.46 0.12 10.51
CA THR A 77 13.46 0.99 9.34
C THR A 77 12.63 2.23 9.63
N ALA A 78 13.28 3.38 9.80
CA ALA A 78 12.60 4.64 9.98
C ALA A 78 11.82 5.04 8.70
N CYS A 79 10.54 5.33 8.85
CA CYS A 79 9.66 5.74 7.75
C CYS A 79 9.19 7.18 7.91
N PHE A 80 8.90 7.82 6.78
CA PHE A 80 8.32 9.16 6.76
C PHE A 80 6.95 9.16 7.45
N GLY A 81 6.65 10.26 8.15
CA GLY A 81 5.38 10.44 8.84
C GLY A 81 5.24 9.61 10.13
N SER A 82 3.99 9.41 10.55
CA SER A 82 3.62 8.69 11.78
C SER A 82 2.69 7.54 11.46
N GLU A 83 2.87 6.39 12.09
CA GLU A 83 2.07 5.18 11.81
C GLU A 83 2.01 4.84 10.31
N ALA A 84 3.13 5.00 9.59
CA ALA A 84 3.21 4.77 8.14
C ALA A 84 2.93 3.32 7.72
N ARG A 85 2.90 2.39 8.68
CA ARG A 85 2.74 0.95 8.46
C ARG A 85 1.81 0.37 9.52
N ALA A 86 1.13 -0.71 9.14
CA ALA A 86 0.28 -1.50 10.01
C ALA A 86 1.09 -2.54 10.78
N GLU A 87 0.67 -2.85 12.02
CA GLU A 87 1.25 -3.96 12.77
C GLU A 87 0.69 -5.30 12.25
N GLY A 88 1.59 -6.21 11.92
CA GLY A 88 1.28 -7.59 11.57
C GLY A 88 1.98 -8.59 12.50
N PRO A 89 1.82 -9.91 12.25
CA PRO A 89 2.41 -10.95 13.09
C PRO A 89 3.94 -11.04 12.93
N GLY A 90 4.68 -10.28 13.75
CA GLY A 90 6.14 -10.29 13.78
C GLY A 90 6.82 -9.43 12.71
N TYR A 91 6.04 -8.69 11.92
CA TYR A 91 6.53 -7.73 10.93
C TYR A 91 5.49 -6.62 10.69
N LEU A 92 5.94 -5.53 10.08
CA LEU A 92 5.09 -4.43 9.66
C LEU A 92 4.58 -4.62 8.22
N LEU A 93 3.39 -4.10 7.96
CA LEU A 93 2.65 -4.22 6.70
C LEU A 93 2.30 -2.83 6.14
N LEU A 94 1.96 -2.76 4.86
CA LEU A 94 1.29 -1.58 4.32
C LEU A 94 -0.18 -1.56 4.78
N TRP A 95 -0.77 -0.38 4.92
CA TRP A 95 -2.19 -0.26 5.25
C TRP A 95 -3.05 -0.57 4.02
N ALA A 96 -3.79 -1.67 4.05
CA ALA A 96 -4.77 -2.01 3.03
C ALA A 96 -6.04 -1.16 3.17
N GLY A 97 -6.70 -0.82 2.07
CA GLY A 97 -8.07 -0.27 2.12
C GLY A 97 -8.31 0.99 1.32
N ASN A 98 -7.32 1.48 0.58
CA ASN A 98 -7.45 2.66 -0.28
C ASN A 98 -7.89 2.21 -1.68
N CYS A 99 -9.14 1.79 -1.84
CA CYS A 99 -9.64 1.28 -3.12
C CYS A 99 -10.22 2.38 -4.03
N ASN A 100 -10.49 3.58 -3.50
CA ASN A 100 -10.83 4.75 -4.31
C ASN A 100 -9.57 5.51 -4.84
N LEU A 101 -8.37 5.09 -4.41
CA LEU A 101 -7.05 5.64 -4.78
C LEU A 101 -6.82 7.11 -4.39
N ASP A 102 -7.54 7.62 -3.38
CA ASP A 102 -7.46 9.03 -2.96
C ASP A 102 -6.45 9.31 -1.82
N GLN A 103 -5.61 8.31 -1.52
CA GLN A 103 -4.59 8.33 -0.45
C GLN A 103 -5.17 8.40 0.97
N MET A 104 -6.47 8.11 1.15
CA MET A 104 -7.13 8.15 2.44
C MET A 104 -8.12 6.99 2.61
N ILE A 105 -7.85 6.11 3.57
CA ILE A 105 -8.76 5.03 3.92
C ILE A 105 -9.90 5.59 4.77
N ARG A 106 -11.14 5.42 4.30
CA ARG A 106 -12.37 5.83 5.00
C ARG A 106 -13.43 4.75 4.94
N TYR A 107 -14.07 4.48 6.08
CA TYR A 107 -15.17 3.54 6.15
C TYR A 107 -16.56 4.18 5.98
N VAL A 108 -16.71 5.45 6.37
CA VAL A 108 -17.94 6.24 6.21
C VAL A 108 -17.63 7.64 5.68
N GLY A 109 -18.68 8.36 5.29
CA GLY A 109 -18.58 9.73 4.77
C GLY A 109 -18.52 9.76 3.25
N VAL A 110 -18.30 10.96 2.71
CA VAL A 110 -18.18 11.15 1.26
C VAL A 110 -16.90 10.46 0.76
N ALA A 111 -17.00 9.81 -0.39
CA ALA A 111 -15.90 9.08 -1.02
C ALA A 111 -15.27 8.00 -0.12
N ASN A 112 -16.07 7.32 0.70
CA ASN A 112 -15.57 6.20 1.48
C ASN A 112 -15.24 4.98 0.60
N ASP A 113 -14.23 4.22 1.00
CA ASP A 113 -13.72 3.04 0.29
C ASP A 113 -14.74 1.89 0.33
N ARG A 114 -15.51 1.77 1.42
CA ARG A 114 -16.51 0.71 1.59
C ARG A 114 -17.54 0.72 0.46
N ASP A 115 -18.00 1.89 0.03
CA ASP A 115 -19.03 2.00 -1.00
C ASP A 115 -18.48 1.59 -2.38
N VAL A 116 -17.16 1.70 -2.62
CA VAL A 116 -16.50 1.17 -3.81
C VAL A 116 -16.60 -0.36 -3.83
N VAL A 117 -16.29 -1.03 -2.71
CA VAL A 117 -16.46 -2.49 -2.57
C VAL A 117 -17.90 -2.92 -2.88
N LEU A 118 -18.89 -2.18 -2.36
CA LEU A 118 -20.30 -2.49 -2.62
C LEU A 118 -20.66 -2.30 -4.10
N SER A 119 -20.15 -1.24 -4.72
CA SER A 119 -20.38 -0.94 -6.13
C SER A 119 -19.82 -2.03 -7.05
N ASP A 120 -18.61 -2.53 -6.78
CA ASP A 120 -17.95 -3.53 -7.61
C ASP A 120 -18.68 -4.88 -7.62
N ILE A 121 -19.36 -5.25 -6.52
CA ILE A 121 -20.22 -6.45 -6.46
C ILE A 121 -21.65 -6.21 -7.01
N GLY A 122 -21.90 -5.06 -7.63
CA GLY A 122 -23.18 -4.71 -8.27
C GLY A 122 -24.12 -3.82 -7.44
N GLY A 123 -23.69 -3.34 -6.27
CA GLY A 123 -24.33 -2.25 -5.53
C GLY A 123 -25.60 -2.59 -4.74
N GLN A 124 -26.29 -3.70 -5.05
CA GLN A 124 -27.64 -3.98 -4.53
C GLN A 124 -27.71 -5.19 -3.60
N VAL A 125 -26.88 -6.21 -3.85
CA VAL A 125 -26.92 -7.47 -3.10
C VAL A 125 -25.60 -7.64 -2.34
N PRO A 126 -25.54 -7.29 -1.04
CA PRO A 126 -24.29 -7.30 -0.25
C PRO A 126 -23.58 -8.65 -0.13
N THR A 127 -24.27 -9.74 -0.49
CA THR A 127 -23.73 -11.11 -0.50
C THR A 127 -23.28 -11.58 -1.88
N ALA A 128 -23.40 -10.72 -2.90
CA ALA A 128 -22.81 -10.98 -4.21
C ALA A 128 -21.29 -10.86 -4.11
N ASN A 129 -20.61 -11.60 -4.99
CA ASN A 129 -19.16 -11.58 -5.10
C ASN A 129 -18.80 -11.40 -6.58
N VAL A 130 -17.68 -10.76 -6.85
CA VAL A 130 -17.13 -10.67 -8.21
C VAL A 130 -15.70 -11.22 -8.24
N LEU A 131 -15.40 -12.03 -9.26
CA LEU A 131 -14.07 -12.58 -9.51
C LEU A 131 -13.30 -11.62 -10.42
N GLY A 132 -12.07 -11.30 -10.07
CA GLY A 132 -11.20 -10.54 -10.96
C GLY A 132 -10.15 -9.69 -10.23
N TYR A 133 -9.50 -8.85 -11.02
CA TYR A 133 -8.52 -7.89 -10.55
C TYR A 133 -9.22 -6.55 -10.33
N TYR A 134 -9.53 -6.23 -9.07
CA TYR A 134 -10.19 -5.00 -8.65
C TYR A 134 -9.35 -4.27 -7.61
N ASP A 135 -9.44 -2.94 -7.56
CA ASP A 135 -8.80 -2.16 -6.50
C ASP A 135 -9.44 -2.45 -5.14
N SER A 136 -10.71 -2.84 -5.12
CA SER A 136 -11.48 -3.27 -3.94
C SER A 136 -11.19 -4.71 -3.48
N ASP A 137 -10.36 -5.49 -4.20
CA ASP A 137 -9.83 -6.78 -3.74
C ASP A 137 -8.63 -6.53 -2.80
N LEU A 138 -8.97 -6.19 -1.56
CA LEU A 138 -8.06 -5.69 -0.53
C LEU A 138 -7.25 -6.79 0.14
N ASN A 139 -7.78 -8.01 0.18
CA ASN A 139 -7.05 -9.19 0.67
C ASN A 139 -6.25 -9.92 -0.43
N MET A 140 -6.39 -9.50 -1.70
CA MET A 140 -5.70 -10.03 -2.87
C MET A 140 -5.99 -11.51 -3.15
N ASP A 141 -7.20 -11.98 -2.81
CA ASP A 141 -7.64 -13.36 -3.09
C ASP A 141 -8.29 -13.51 -4.48
N GLY A 142 -8.45 -12.39 -5.21
CA GLY A 142 -9.06 -12.36 -6.54
C GLY A 142 -10.59 -12.37 -6.52
N VAL A 143 -11.21 -12.18 -5.35
CA VAL A 143 -12.66 -12.17 -5.15
C VAL A 143 -13.07 -11.00 -4.27
N VAL A 144 -13.74 -10.01 -4.86
CA VAL A 144 -14.30 -8.89 -4.07
C VAL A 144 -15.56 -9.36 -3.35
N LYS A 145 -15.60 -9.13 -2.03
CA LYS A 145 -16.73 -9.46 -1.14
C LYS A 145 -17.04 -8.28 -0.23
N TYR A 146 -18.33 -7.91 -0.14
CA TYR A 146 -18.78 -6.87 0.79
C TYR A 146 -19.20 -7.42 2.16
N ALA A 147 -19.72 -8.65 2.21
CA ALA A 147 -20.19 -9.30 3.43
C ALA A 147 -19.74 -10.77 3.49
N GLY A 148 -19.89 -11.40 4.65
CA GLY A 148 -19.46 -12.77 4.90
C GLY A 148 -18.03 -12.85 5.43
N HIS A 149 -17.50 -14.07 5.54
CA HIS A 149 -16.15 -14.30 6.03
C HIS A 149 -15.09 -13.77 5.05
N ALA A 150 -14.03 -13.14 5.58
CA ALA A 150 -12.93 -12.56 4.80
C ALA A 150 -13.41 -11.59 3.70
N ASN A 151 -14.33 -10.70 4.05
CA ASN A 151 -14.80 -9.64 3.15
C ASN A 151 -13.83 -8.45 3.15
N ASP A 152 -13.77 -7.72 2.02
CA ASP A 152 -12.86 -6.60 1.83
C ASP A 152 -13.26 -5.37 2.65
N ARG A 153 -14.57 -5.19 2.88
CA ARG A 153 -15.07 -4.12 3.72
C ARG A 153 -14.46 -4.14 5.13
N ASP A 154 -14.35 -5.30 5.75
CA ASP A 154 -13.81 -5.42 7.10
C ASP A 154 -12.31 -5.06 7.15
N VAL A 155 -11.58 -5.27 6.06
CA VAL A 155 -10.18 -4.81 5.92
C VAL A 155 -10.10 -3.29 6.06
N ILE A 156 -11.01 -2.54 5.43
CA ILE A 156 -11.10 -1.08 5.55
C ILE A 156 -11.34 -0.67 7.00
N LEU A 157 -12.31 -1.32 7.68
CA LEU A 157 -12.64 -1.01 9.06
C LEU A 157 -11.46 -1.25 10.00
N ILE A 158 -10.78 -2.39 9.85
CA ILE A 158 -9.60 -2.75 10.64
C ILE A 158 -8.47 -1.73 10.41
N SER A 159 -8.23 -1.33 9.16
CA SER A 159 -7.17 -0.37 8.83
C SER A 159 -7.38 1.01 9.47
N ILE A 160 -8.62 1.43 9.70
CA ILE A 160 -8.91 2.69 10.43
C ILE A 160 -9.08 2.48 11.94
N GLY A 161 -8.65 1.35 12.50
CA GLY A 161 -8.66 1.10 13.95
C GLY A 161 -9.79 0.18 14.46
N GLY A 162 -10.63 -0.37 13.58
CA GLY A 162 -11.54 -1.50 13.86
C GLY A 162 -12.79 -1.20 14.69
N LEU A 163 -12.81 -0.12 15.46
CA LEU A 163 -13.88 0.19 16.42
C LEU A 163 -14.71 1.41 16.04
N LEU A 164 -14.05 2.50 15.65
CA LEU A 164 -14.68 3.76 15.34
C LEU A 164 -14.71 3.96 13.82
N PRO A 165 -15.87 3.81 13.15
CA PRO A 165 -15.96 3.84 11.69
C PRO A 165 -15.72 5.24 11.10
N THR A 166 -15.59 6.26 11.94
CA THR A 166 -15.36 7.66 11.54
C THR A 166 -13.89 8.04 11.50
N GLN A 167 -12.98 7.16 11.92
CA GLN A 167 -11.55 7.42 11.78
C GLN A 167 -11.15 7.40 10.31
N VAL A 168 -10.13 8.19 9.98
CA VAL A 168 -9.55 8.28 8.64
C VAL A 168 -8.08 8.00 8.78
N ARG A 169 -7.55 7.16 7.89
CA ARG A 169 -6.10 6.95 7.80
C ARG A 169 -5.58 7.55 6.50
N THR A 170 -4.62 8.47 6.62
CA THR A 170 -3.99 9.14 5.49
C THR A 170 -2.65 8.51 5.17
N GLU A 171 -2.32 8.41 3.89
CA GLU A 171 -1.02 7.96 3.41
C GLU A 171 0.12 8.77 4.04
N GLN A 172 1.22 8.10 4.38
CA GLN A 172 2.41 8.73 4.94
C GLN A 172 3.48 8.88 3.85
N LEU A 173 3.12 9.67 2.83
CA LEU A 173 3.99 10.14 1.77
C LEU A 173 3.74 11.66 1.60
N PRO A 174 4.78 12.44 1.28
CA PRO A 174 4.63 13.86 0.95
C PRO A 174 4.03 14.07 -0.45
#